data_AF-A0A4Z0V9K0-F1
#
_entry.id   AF-A0A4Z0V9K0-F1
#
_cell.length_a   1.000
_cell.length_b   1.000
_cell.length_c   1.000
_cell.angle_alpha   90.00
_cell.angle_beta   90.00
_cell.angle_gamma   90.00
#
_symmetry.space_group_name_H-M   'P 1'
#
loop_
_entity.id
_entity.type
_entity.pdbx_description
1 polymer ?
#
loop_
_entity_poly.entity_id
_entity_poly.type
_entity_poly.pdbx_seq_one_letter_code
_entity_poly.pdbx_strand_id
1 'polypeptide(L)'
;MVTKQVINTLYKQFNRPPKSPDELNLGLIFDYTMDNHGIFIDEENLYIGSIEPSSPFSTIELKRIHEIVEFEMVIAIVLPASIIFLNKENSDVNIHLRLDDERPTVWQRIKTAVVRGS
;
A
#
# COMPACT_ATOMS: atom_id res chain seq x y z
N MET A 1 -2.72 1.21 -17.06
CA MET A 1 -3.54 2.01 -16.12
C MET A 1 -3.91 1.13 -14.93
N VAL A 2 -3.74 1.60 -13.69
CA VAL A 2 -4.12 0.80 -12.51
C VAL A 2 -5.64 0.71 -12.41
N THR A 3 -6.19 -0.50 -12.58
CA THR A 3 -7.65 -0.73 -12.52
C THR A 3 -8.09 -1.21 -11.14
N LYS A 4 -9.39 -1.10 -10.84
CA LYS A 4 -9.99 -1.67 -9.61
C LYS A 4 -9.75 -3.19 -9.50
N GLN A 5 -9.69 -3.89 -10.63
CA GLN A 5 -9.39 -5.33 -10.65
C GLN A 5 -7.94 -5.60 -10.19
N VAL A 6 -6.97 -4.83 -10.69
CA VAL A 6 -5.56 -4.92 -10.27
C VAL A 6 -5.42 -4.65 -8.78
N ILE A 7 -6.02 -3.57 -8.29
CA ILE A 7 -6.03 -3.21 -6.85
C ILE A 7 -6.57 -4.37 -6.00
N ASN A 8 -7.72 -4.93 -6.39
CA ASN A 8 -8.32 -6.05 -5.66
C ASN A 8 -7.45 -7.31 -5.70
N THR A 9 -6.75 -7.58 -6.79
CA THR A 9 -5.82 -8.70 -6.92
C THR A 9 -4.61 -8.51 -5.99
N LEU A 10 -4.01 -7.32 -5.97
CA LEU A 10 -2.88 -6.99 -5.08
C LEU A 10 -3.25 -7.21 -3.61
N TYR A 11 -4.39 -6.69 -3.15
CA TYR A 11 -4.84 -6.91 -1.77
C TYR A 11 -5.13 -8.38 -1.44
N LYS A 12 -5.62 -9.17 -2.41
CA LYS A 12 -5.91 -10.59 -2.19
C LYS A 12 -4.65 -11.43 -2.14
N GLN A 13 -3.72 -11.17 -3.06
CA GLN A 13 -2.48 -11.91 -3.21
C GLN A 13 -1.52 -11.60 -2.05
N PHE A 14 -1.39 -10.33 -1.70
CA PHE A 14 -0.49 -9.84 -0.65
C PHE A 14 -1.29 -9.45 0.59
N ASN A 15 -2.15 -10.36 1.07
CA ASN A 15 -2.97 -10.16 2.26
C ASN A 15 -2.24 -10.41 3.58
N ARG A 16 -1.00 -10.92 3.51
CA ARG A 16 -0.12 -11.22 4.64
C ARG A 16 1.24 -10.56 4.39
N PRO A 17 1.90 -10.06 5.45
CA PRO A 17 3.26 -9.58 5.33
C PRO A 17 4.24 -10.72 5.00
N PRO A 18 5.41 -10.40 4.43
CA PRO A 18 6.51 -11.36 4.29
C PRO A 18 7.00 -11.82 5.66
N LYS A 19 7.80 -12.89 5.70
CA LYS A 19 8.35 -13.39 6.99
C LYS A 19 9.43 -12.45 7.55
N SER A 20 10.17 -11.80 6.66
CA SER A 20 11.17 -10.78 6.97
C SER A 20 11.11 -9.69 5.90
N PRO A 21 11.40 -8.42 6.23
CA PRO A 21 11.61 -7.37 5.24
C PRO A 21 12.66 -7.72 4.17
N ASP A 22 13.60 -8.62 4.46
CA ASP A 22 14.63 -9.07 3.51
C ASP A 22 14.05 -9.84 2.31
N GLU A 23 12.81 -10.34 2.41
CA GLU A 23 12.11 -10.99 1.29
C GLU A 23 11.52 -9.96 0.30
N LEU A 24 11.47 -8.68 0.68
CA LEU A 24 10.98 -7.61 -0.19
C LEU A 24 11.96 -7.34 -1.32
N ASN A 25 11.44 -7.19 -2.54
CA ASN A 25 12.26 -6.77 -3.67
C ASN A 25 12.50 -5.25 -3.68
N LEU A 26 13.30 -4.78 -2.71
CA LEU A 26 13.67 -3.37 -2.56
C LEU A 26 14.42 -2.81 -3.78
N GLY A 27 15.12 -3.67 -4.53
CA GLY A 27 15.82 -3.28 -5.76
C GLY A 27 14.91 -2.62 -6.79
N LEU A 28 13.66 -3.10 -6.92
CA LEU A 28 12.67 -2.54 -7.84
C LEU A 28 12.33 -1.07 -7.56
N ILE A 29 12.43 -0.64 -6.30
CA ILE A 29 12.16 0.76 -5.96
C ILE A 29 13.33 1.61 -6.49
N PHE A 30 14.56 1.20 -6.23
CA PHE A 30 15.73 2.00 -6.59
C PHE A 30 15.92 2.15 -8.10
N ASP A 31 15.63 1.11 -8.89
CA ASP A 31 15.86 1.11 -10.33
C ASP A 31 15.04 2.17 -11.10
N TYR A 32 13.85 2.52 -10.60
CA TYR A 32 12.91 3.36 -11.35
C TYR A 32 12.49 4.65 -10.63
N THR A 33 12.65 4.72 -9.31
CA THR A 33 12.01 5.79 -8.53
C THR A 33 13.00 6.69 -7.79
N MET A 34 14.30 6.40 -7.81
CA MET A 34 15.31 7.23 -7.16
C MET A 34 15.32 8.67 -7.71
N ASP A 35 15.31 8.81 -9.05
CA ASP A 35 15.40 10.12 -9.71
C ASP A 35 14.10 10.95 -9.58
N ASN A 36 12.94 10.30 -9.53
CA ASN A 36 11.64 10.97 -9.59
C ASN A 36 10.98 11.18 -8.22
N HIS A 37 11.22 10.28 -7.28
CA HIS A 37 10.49 10.23 -6.01
C HIS A 37 11.36 10.52 -4.78
N GLY A 38 12.68 10.64 -4.93
CA GLY A 38 13.57 10.89 -3.80
C GLY A 38 13.51 9.77 -2.77
N ILE A 39 13.50 8.52 -3.24
CA ILE A 39 13.46 7.34 -2.38
C ILE A 39 14.77 7.18 -1.64
N PHE A 40 14.67 7.00 -0.32
CA PHE A 40 15.78 6.51 0.49
C PHE A 40 15.29 5.53 1.55
N ILE A 41 16.18 4.62 1.96
CA ILE A 41 15.94 3.70 3.06
C ILE A 41 16.92 4.06 4.18
N ASP A 42 16.41 4.19 5.39
CA ASP A 42 17.21 4.37 6.60
C ASP A 42 16.72 3.41 7.68
N GLU A 43 17.65 2.59 8.17
CA GLU A 43 17.40 1.46 9.09
C GLU A 43 16.22 0.59 8.66
N GLU A 44 15.05 0.77 9.27
CA GLU A 44 13.83 0.00 9.03
C GLU A 44 12.73 0.81 8.30
N ASN A 45 13.06 1.98 7.76
CA ASN A 45 12.09 2.91 7.18
C ASN A 45 12.40 3.24 5.72
N LEU A 46 11.37 3.17 4.89
CA LEU A 46 11.33 3.68 3.52
C LEU A 46 10.78 5.10 3.52
N TYR A 47 11.49 6.02 2.88
CA TYR A 47 11.08 7.41 2.74
C TYR A 47 10.79 7.74 1.27
N ILE A 48 9.76 8.55 1.06
CA ILE A 48 9.26 8.92 -0.26
C ILE A 48 9.20 10.45 -0.35
N GLY A 49 10.26 11.06 -0.91
CA GLY A 49 10.43 12.51 -1.00
C GLY A 49 9.40 13.24 -1.86
N SER A 50 8.73 12.56 -2.80
CA SER A 50 7.64 13.13 -3.60
C SER A 50 6.30 13.21 -2.86
N ILE A 51 6.22 12.74 -1.60
CA ILE A 51 5.04 12.85 -0.76
C ILE A 51 5.30 13.95 0.28
N GLU A 52 4.27 14.76 0.58
CA GLU A 52 4.37 15.80 1.60
C GLU A 52 4.83 15.21 2.95
N PRO A 53 5.83 15.78 3.65
CA PRO A 53 6.35 15.24 4.90
C PRO A 53 5.34 15.14 6.05
N SER A 54 4.22 15.87 5.98
CA SER A 54 3.12 15.79 6.95
C SER A 54 2.24 14.55 6.75
N SER A 55 2.32 13.92 5.58
CA SER A 55 1.56 12.74 5.22
C SER A 55 2.09 11.50 5.93
N PRO A 56 1.21 10.62 6.44
CA PRO A 56 1.63 9.34 7.02
C PRO A 56 2.23 8.37 5.97
N PHE A 57 2.21 8.73 4.68
CA PHE A 57 2.77 7.93 3.60
C PHE A 57 4.16 8.41 3.15
N SER A 58 4.67 9.52 3.68
CA SER A 58 6.03 9.99 3.37
C SER A 58 7.10 9.06 3.96
N THR A 59 6.78 8.34 5.03
CA THR A 59 7.66 7.39 5.72
C THR A 59 6.90 6.12 6.06
N ILE A 60 7.43 4.98 5.63
CA ILE A 60 6.81 3.67 5.79
C ILE A 60 7.82 2.71 6.43
N GLU A 61 7.46 2.10 7.55
CA GLU A 61 8.27 1.02 8.12
C GLU A 61 8.27 -0.19 7.17
N LEU A 62 9.45 -0.75 6.88
CA LEU A 62 9.60 -1.87 5.95
C LEU A 62 8.78 -3.10 6.37
N LYS A 63 8.66 -3.36 7.68
CA LYS A 63 7.83 -4.45 8.24
C LYS A 63 6.34 -4.32 7.92
N ARG A 64 5.87 -3.13 7.55
CA ARG A 64 4.48 -2.88 7.14
C ARG A 64 4.25 -3.08 5.66
N ILE A 65 5.31 -3.19 4.86
CA ILE A 65 5.20 -3.45 3.43
C ILE A 65 4.91 -4.94 3.24
N HIS A 66 3.81 -5.24 2.57
CA HIS A 66 3.46 -6.62 2.23
C HIS A 66 4.17 -7.08 0.96
N GLU A 67 4.30 -6.19 -0.03
CA GLU A 67 5.00 -6.47 -1.28
C GLU A 67 5.32 -5.18 -2.04
N ILE A 68 6.35 -5.24 -2.90
CA ILE A 68 6.65 -4.23 -3.92
C ILE A 68 6.46 -4.87 -5.28
N VAL A 69 5.54 -4.32 -6.08
CA VAL A 69 5.18 -4.88 -7.39
C VAL A 69 5.41 -3.86 -8.48
N GLU A 70 6.17 -4.26 -9.49
CA GLU A 70 6.27 -3.52 -10.74
C GLU A 70 5.03 -3.78 -11.62
N PHE A 71 4.34 -2.73 -12.06
CA PHE A 71 3.18 -2.84 -12.93
C PHE A 71 3.15 -1.71 -13.98
N GLU A 72 3.34 -2.07 -15.25
CA GLU A 72 3.36 -1.12 -16.37
C GLU A 72 4.25 0.11 -16.08
N MET A 73 3.66 1.29 -15.92
CA MET A 73 4.34 2.58 -15.70
C MET A 73 4.43 2.97 -14.23
N VAL A 74 4.08 2.07 -13.30
CA VAL A 74 4.09 2.35 -11.87
C VAL A 74 4.79 1.26 -11.06
N ILE A 75 5.33 1.65 -9.91
CA ILE A 75 5.73 0.77 -8.81
C ILE A 75 4.65 0.84 -7.73
N ALA A 76 4.10 -0.31 -7.36
CA ALA A 76 3.08 -0.43 -6.32
C ALA A 76 3.71 -0.93 -5.01
N ILE A 77 3.62 -0.12 -3.96
CA ILE A 77 3.99 -0.51 -2.59
C ILE A 77 2.72 -0.91 -1.88
N VAL A 78 2.57 -2.20 -1.63
CA VAL A 78 1.36 -2.79 -1.03
C VAL A 78 1.47 -2.76 0.49
N LEU A 79 0.50 -2.13 1.14
CA LEU A 79 0.37 -2.01 2.59
C LEU A 79 -0.92 -2.74 3.05
N PRO A 80 -1.13 -2.96 4.37
CA PRO A 80 -2.27 -3.73 4.87
C PRO A 80 -3.63 -3.15 4.48
N ALA A 81 -3.72 -1.82 4.42
CA ALA A 81 -4.96 -1.08 4.18
C ALA A 81 -4.83 -0.01 3.08
N SER A 82 -3.70 0.03 2.38
CA SER A 82 -3.45 0.99 1.32
C SER A 82 -2.50 0.43 0.28
N ILE A 83 -2.47 1.05 -0.90
CA ILE A 83 -1.45 0.80 -1.91
C ILE A 83 -0.95 2.16 -2.38
N ILE A 84 0.37 2.36 -2.35
CA ILE A 84 1.03 3.55 -2.88
C ILE A 84 1.50 3.21 -4.29
N PHE A 85 1.08 3.99 -5.27
CA PHE A 85 1.51 3.87 -6.66
C PHE A 85 2.45 5.02 -6.99
N LEU A 86 3.71 4.70 -7.29
CA LEU A 86 4.75 5.62 -7.71
C LEU A 86 4.89 5.54 -9.23
N ASN A 87 4.86 6.66 -9.94
CA ASN A 87 5.04 6.70 -11.38
C ASN A 87 6.53 6.56 -11.75
N LYS A 88 6.86 5.75 -12.77
CA LYS A 88 8.25 5.56 -13.19
C LYS A 88 8.81 6.72 -14.00
N GLU A 89 7.96 7.56 -14.59
CA GLU A 89 8.37 8.64 -15.51
C GLU A 89 8.30 10.03 -14.91
N ASN A 90 7.60 10.21 -13.78
CA ASN A 90 7.43 11.50 -13.14
C ASN A 90 7.25 11.34 -11.62
N SER A 91 7.13 12.46 -10.89
CA SER A 91 6.98 12.45 -9.44
C SER A 91 5.54 12.21 -8.94
N ASP A 92 4.60 11.81 -9.81
CA ASP A 92 3.20 11.65 -9.42
C ASP A 92 3.01 10.43 -8.52
N VAL A 93 2.34 10.65 -7.40
CA VAL A 93 2.00 9.60 -6.44
C VAL A 93 0.49 9.46 -6.35
N ASN A 94 0.00 8.23 -6.47
CA ASN A 94 -1.41 7.91 -6.23
C ASN A 94 -1.53 6.96 -5.05
N ILE A 95 -2.36 7.30 -4.07
CA ILE A 95 -2.57 6.50 -2.87
C ILE A 95 -3.99 5.96 -2.90
N HIS A 96 -4.12 4.65 -3.00
CA HIS A 96 -5.41 3.99 -2.85
C HIS A 96 -5.59 3.54 -1.40
N LEU A 97 -6.60 4.09 -0.72
CA LEU A 97 -7.02 3.65 0.60
C LEU A 97 -8.10 2.60 0.48
N ARG A 98 -7.95 1.49 1.19
CA ARG A 98 -9.03 0.53 1.38
C ARG A 98 -10.01 1.12 2.40
N LEU A 99 -10.88 2.01 1.92
CA LEU A 99 -11.92 2.65 2.74
C LEU A 99 -13.02 1.66 3.17
N ASP A 100 -13.07 0.49 2.53
CA ASP A 100 -14.17 -0.44 2.64
C ASP A 100 -13.68 -1.88 2.91
N ASP A 101 -13.79 -2.33 4.15
CA ASP A 101 -14.55 -3.55 4.37
C ASP A 101 -16.03 -3.12 4.53
N GLU A 102 -16.77 -3.07 3.42
CA GLU A 102 -18.23 -3.25 3.37
C GLU A 102 -18.64 -4.67 3.86
N ARG A 103 -17.84 -5.31 4.70
CA ARG A 103 -18.31 -6.41 5.51
C ARG A 103 -18.96 -5.74 6.71
N PRO A 104 -20.28 -5.82 6.89
CA PRO A 104 -20.81 -5.57 8.21
C PRO A 104 -20.02 -6.49 9.14
N THR A 105 -19.20 -5.87 9.99
CA THR A 105 -18.45 -6.56 11.04
C THR A 105 -19.46 -7.49 11.70
N VAL A 106 -19.12 -8.72 12.04
CA VAL A 106 -20.10 -9.67 12.63
C VAL A 106 -20.91 -9.02 13.78
N TRP A 107 -20.28 -8.08 14.48
CA TRP A 107 -20.86 -7.12 15.42
C TRP A 107 -21.98 -6.21 14.88
N GLN A 108 -21.87 -5.64 13.68
CA GLN A 108 -22.94 -4.89 13.01
C GLN A 108 -24.13 -5.79 12.64
N ARG A 109 -23.91 -7.08 12.34
CA ARG A 109 -24.99 -8.06 12.11
C ARG A 109 -25.71 -8.40 13.40
N ILE A 110 -24.98 -8.59 14.50
CA ILE A 110 -25.55 -8.86 15.83
C ILE A 110 -26.33 -7.65 16.36
N LYS A 111 -25.80 -6.42 16.24
CA LYS A 111 -26.54 -5.20 16.65
C LYS A 111 -27.86 -5.03 15.90
N THR A 112 -27.87 -5.33 14.60
CA THR A 112 -29.10 -5.24 13.79
C THR A 112 -30.14 -6.30 14.17
N ALA A 113 -29.71 -7.50 14.60
CA ALA A 113 -30.62 -8.55 15.04
C ALA A 113 -31.28 -8.23 16.40
N VAL A 114 -30.57 -7.58 17.32
CA VAL A 114 -31.11 -7.22 18.65
C VAL A 114 -32.13 -6.07 18.56
N VAL A 115 -31.94 -5.11 17.65
CA VAL A 115 -32.84 -3.95 17.50
C VAL A 115 -34.18 -4.32 16.82
N ARG A 116 -34.26 -5.43 16.08
CA ARG A 116 -35.51 -5.90 15.44
C ARG A 116 -36.36 -6.82 16.32
N GLY A 117 -35.92 -7.11 17.55
CA GLY A 117 -36.60 -8.00 18.49
C GLY A 117 -37.21 -7.31 19.71
N SER A 118 -37.39 -5.98 19.68
CA SER A 118 -38.04 -5.18 20.74
C SER A 118 -39.26 -4.46 20.22
#